data_AF-A0A1T4SUD5-F1
#
_entry.id   AF-A0A1T4SUD5-F1
#
_cell.length_a   1.000
_cell.length_b   1.000
_cell.length_c   1.000
_cell.angle_alpha   90.00
_cell.angle_beta   90.00
_cell.angle_gamma   90.00
#
_symmetry.space_group_name_H-M   'P 1'
#
loop_
_entity.id
_entity.type
_entity.pdbx_description
1 polymer ?
#
loop_
_entity_poly.entity_id
_entity_poly.type
_entity_poly.pdbx_seq_one_letter_code
_entity_poly.pdbx_strand_id
1 'polypeptide(L)'
;MTIVYDDHTVRCSGVCPIEEAPQLLEWLQNAADPLVDLSDCTYLHTAIVQILHESDARLVAAPTDPFLSRWIVPLIRPANAQAKESQR
;
A
#
# COMPACT_ATOMS: atom_id res chain seq x y z
N MET A 1 -16.78 2.00 2.38
CA MET A 1 -15.48 1.52 2.88
C MET A 1 -14.67 1.16 1.66
N THR A 2 -13.62 1.92 1.41
CA THR A 2 -12.78 1.81 0.20
C THR A 2 -11.52 1.01 0.45
N ILE A 3 -11.25 0.68 1.71
CA ILE A 3 -10.20 -0.21 2.15
C ILE A 3 -10.81 -1.46 2.80
N VAL A 4 -10.38 -2.64 2.35
CA VAL A 4 -10.78 -3.94 2.90
C VAL A 4 -9.56 -4.62 3.49
N TYR A 5 -9.67 -5.06 4.73
CA TYR A 5 -8.61 -5.72 5.48
C TYR A 5 -8.83 -7.24 5.48
N ASP A 6 -7.78 -7.97 5.15
CA ASP A 6 -7.66 -9.43 5.22
C ASP A 6 -6.54 -9.77 6.22
N ASP A 7 -6.25 -11.06 6.45
CA ASP A 7 -5.26 -11.48 7.46
C ASP A 7 -3.89 -10.82 7.28
N HIS A 8 -3.42 -10.72 6.03
CA HIS A 8 -2.12 -10.11 5.69
C HIS A 8 -2.18 -9.07 4.59
N THR A 9 -3.35 -8.84 3.98
CA THR A 9 -3.47 -7.98 2.81
C THR A 9 -4.52 -6.90 3.04
N VAL A 10 -4.14 -5.66 2.73
CA VAL A 10 -5.08 -4.56 2.60
C VAL A 10 -5.34 -4.27 1.12
N ARG A 11 -6.62 -4.30 0.74
CA ARG A 11 -7.08 -4.01 -0.63
C ARG A 11 -7.71 -2.62 -0.67
N CYS A 12 -7.12 -1.73 -1.47
CA CYS A 12 -7.59 -0.37 -1.67
C CYS A 12 -8.31 -0.25 -3.01
N SER A 13 -9.51 0.35 -3.01
CA SER A 13 -10.34 0.48 -4.21
C SER A 13 -10.95 1.87 -4.32
N GLY A 14 -11.03 2.39 -5.54
CA GLY A 14 -11.54 3.72 -5.83
C GLY A 14 -10.78 4.82 -5.07
N VAL A 15 -11.52 5.69 -4.40
CA VAL A 15 -10.98 6.83 -3.64
C VAL A 15 -10.76 6.41 -2.19
N CYS A 16 -9.51 6.38 -1.73
CA CYS A 16 -9.18 6.20 -0.31
C CYS A 16 -8.96 7.57 0.36
N PRO A 17 -9.96 8.11 1.08
CA PRO A 17 -9.88 9.43 1.68
C PRO A 17 -9.13 9.39 3.02
N ILE A 18 -9.03 10.54 3.71
CA ILE A 18 -8.29 10.65 4.98
C ILE A 18 -8.91 9.81 6.11
N GLU A 19 -10.22 9.59 6.08
CA GLU A 19 -10.97 8.88 7.11
C GLU A 19 -10.55 7.40 7.24
N GLU A 20 -9.98 6.81 6.19
CA GLU A 20 -9.47 5.44 6.20
C GLU A 20 -8.08 5.34 6.87
N ALA A 21 -7.38 6.47 7.06
CA ALA A 21 -5.99 6.49 7.52
C ALA A 21 -5.78 5.95 8.94
N PRO A 22 -6.62 6.28 9.95
CA PRO A 22 -6.43 5.76 11.30
C PRO A 22 -6.51 4.23 11.36
N GLN A 23 -7.50 3.63 10.69
CA GLN A 23 -7.69 2.18 10.68
C GLN A 23 -6.57 1.48 9.91
N LEU A 24 -6.08 2.08 8.81
CA LEU A 24 -4.94 1.53 8.07
C LEU A 24 -3.67 1.51 8.93
N LEU A 25 -3.39 2.60 9.65
CA LEU A 25 -2.23 2.68 10.54
C LEU A 25 -2.32 1.63 11.66
N GLU A 26 -3.48 1.51 12.30
CA GLU A 26 -3.71 0.50 13.35
C GLU A 26 -3.50 -0.92 12.82
N TRP A 27 -4.03 -1.24 11.63
CA TRP A 27 -3.86 -2.56 11.03
C TRP A 27 -2.37 -2.84 10.71
N LEU A 28 -1.67 -1.88 10.10
CA LEU A 28 -0.25 -2.02 9.75
C LEU A 28 0.67 -2.20 10.96
N GLN A 29 0.32 -1.63 12.12
CA GLN A 29 1.07 -1.82 13.36
C GLN A 29 0.94 -3.23 13.94
N ASN A 30 -0.11 -3.96 13.59
CA ASN A 30 -0.42 -5.29 14.13
C ASN A 30 -0.18 -6.43 13.11
N ALA A 31 -0.12 -6.13 11.82
CA ALA A 31 0.06 -7.12 10.77
C ALA A 31 1.52 -7.61 10.70
N ALA A 32 1.71 -8.93 10.64
CA ALA A 32 3.00 -9.53 10.29
C ALA A 32 3.12 -9.59 8.75
N ASP A 33 4.20 -9.03 8.21
CA ASP A 33 4.51 -8.98 6.77
C ASP A 33 3.39 -8.40 5.88
N PRO A 34 2.90 -7.17 6.14
CA PRO A 34 1.72 -6.62 5.48
C PRO A 34 1.90 -6.48 3.96
N LEU A 35 0.83 -6.79 3.22
CA LEU A 35 0.73 -6.68 1.78
C LEU A 35 -0.31 -5.64 1.41
N VAL A 36 -0.05 -4.88 0.34
CA VAL A 36 -0.95 -3.82 -0.14
C VAL A 36 -1.27 -4.06 -1.61
N ASP A 37 -2.55 -4.12 -1.91
CA ASP A 37 -3.09 -4.19 -3.26
C ASP A 37 -3.77 -2.86 -3.59
N LEU A 38 -3.23 -2.18 -4.61
CA LEU A 38 -3.74 -0.91 -5.12
C LEU A 38 -4.38 -1.06 -6.51
N SER A 39 -4.57 -2.27 -7.03
CA SER A 39 -4.99 -2.50 -8.43
C SER A 39 -6.24 -1.72 -8.85
N ASP A 40 -7.24 -1.67 -7.96
CA ASP A 40 -8.50 -0.95 -8.17
C ASP A 40 -8.51 0.48 -7.57
N CYS A 41 -7.37 0.97 -7.06
CA CYS A 41 -7.25 2.28 -6.45
C CYS A 41 -7.08 3.39 -7.50
N THR A 42 -7.89 4.44 -7.39
CA THR A 42 -7.86 5.62 -8.29
C THR A 42 -7.43 6.89 -7.58
N TYR A 43 -7.50 6.94 -6.24
CA TYR A 43 -7.01 8.06 -5.45
C TYR A 43 -6.57 7.62 -4.06
N LEU A 44 -5.42 8.13 -3.60
CA LEU A 44 -4.94 7.99 -2.23
C LEU A 44 -4.80 9.38 -1.61
N HIS A 45 -5.42 9.59 -0.46
CA HIS A 45 -5.12 10.76 0.35
C HIS A 45 -3.64 10.73 0.78
N THR A 46 -3.00 11.90 0.90
CA THR A 46 -1.57 12.02 1.19
C THR A 46 -1.16 11.34 2.51
N ALA A 47 -2.04 11.36 3.52
CA ALA A 47 -1.83 10.63 4.78
C ALA A 47 -1.69 9.10 4.56
N ILE A 48 -2.49 8.53 3.65
CA ILE A 48 -2.41 7.10 3.30
C ILE A 48 -1.06 6.82 2.64
N VAL A 49 -0.62 7.69 1.73
CA VAL A 49 0.70 7.57 1.08
C VAL A 49 1.83 7.58 2.11
N GLN A 50 1.78 8.50 3.08
CA GLN A 50 2.79 8.58 4.15
C GLN A 50 2.81 7.32 5.01
N ILE A 51 1.65 6.81 5.42
CA ILE A 51 1.54 5.57 6.19
C ILE A 51 2.15 4.40 5.41
N LEU A 52 1.81 4.25 4.13
CA LEU A 52 2.34 3.17 3.29
C LEU A 52 3.86 3.28 3.10
N HIS A 53 4.37 4.50 2.90
CA HIS A 53 5.81 4.77 2.72
C HIS A 53 6.64 4.41 3.97
N GLU A 54 6.14 4.76 5.15
CA GLU A 54 6.83 4.53 6.42
C GLU A 54 6.65 3.10 6.95
N SER A 55 5.70 2.35 6.42
CA SER A 55 5.46 0.97 6.81
C SER A 55 6.41 -0.03 6.12
N ASP A 56 6.45 -1.25 6.66
CA ASP A 56 7.07 -2.40 5.98
C ASP A 56 6.12 -3.07 4.96
N ALA A 57 5.00 -2.41 4.64
CA ALA A 57 4.03 -2.96 3.71
C ALA A 57 4.60 -3.10 2.31
N ARG A 58 4.30 -4.23 1.68
CA ARG A 58 4.79 -4.57 0.35
C ARG A 58 3.68 -4.49 -0.68
N LEU A 59 3.92 -3.75 -1.75
CA LEU A 59 3.01 -3.65 -2.89
C LEU A 59 2.99 -4.98 -3.66
N VAL A 60 1.81 -5.62 -3.71
CA VAL A 60 1.58 -6.86 -4.45
C VAL A 60 0.89 -6.62 -5.80
N ALA A 61 0.11 -5.54 -5.92
CA ALA A 61 -0.50 -5.12 -7.17
C ALA A 61 -0.55 -3.60 -7.27
N ALA A 62 -0.06 -3.07 -8.40
CA ALA A 62 0.03 -1.63 -8.66
C ALA A 62 -1.30 -1.08 -9.19
N PRO A 63 -1.63 0.20 -8.93
CA PRO A 63 -2.83 0.84 -9.46
C PRO A 63 -2.75 1.02 -10.97
N THR A 64 -3.91 0.94 -11.63
CA THR A 64 -4.02 1.29 -13.06
C THR A 64 -4.04 2.80 -13.29
N ASP A 65 -4.31 3.61 -12.27
CA ASP A 65 -4.27 5.06 -12.37
C ASP A 65 -2.84 5.55 -12.73
N PRO A 66 -2.65 6.31 -13.83
CA PRO A 66 -1.32 6.70 -14.30
C PRO A 66 -0.56 7.60 -13.33
N PHE A 67 -1.26 8.44 -12.55
CA PHE A 67 -0.62 9.34 -11.59
C PHE A 67 -0.09 8.54 -10.40
N LEU A 68 -0.93 7.68 -9.81
CA LEU A 68 -0.52 6.80 -8.71
C LEU A 68 0.60 5.85 -9.15
N SER A 69 0.47 5.25 -10.33
CA SER A 69 1.47 4.34 -10.90
C SER A 69 2.82 5.02 -11.08
N ARG A 70 2.84 6.28 -11.55
CA ARG A 70 4.07 7.02 -11.82
C ARG A 70 4.74 7.56 -10.56
N TRP A 71 3.96 8.12 -9.64
CA TRP A 71 4.49 8.94 -8.54
C TRP A 71 4.40 8.29 -7.17
N ILE A 72 3.43 7.40 -6.96
CA ILE A 72 3.19 6.79 -5.64
C ILE A 72 3.82 5.40 -5.53
N VAL A 73 3.70 4.56 -6.57
CA VAL A 73 4.29 3.21 -6.56
C VAL A 73 5.79 3.21 -6.21
N PRO A 74 6.65 4.13 -6.72
CA PRO A 74 8.06 4.15 -6.34
C PRO A 74 8.34 4.44 -4.86
N LEU A 75 7.35 4.96 -4.12
CA LEU A 75 7.45 5.25 -2.69
C LEU A 75 7.10 4.03 -1.82
N ILE A 76 6.54 2.96 -2.40
CA ILE A 76 6.08 1.78 -1.67
C ILE A 76 7.04 0.63 -1.95
N ARG A 77 7.40 -0.15 -0.92
CA ARG A 77 8.29 -1.30 -1.07
C ARG A 77 7.65 -2.34 -2.00
N PRO A 78 8.32 -2.85 -3.03
CA PRO A 78 7.74 -3.91 -3.86
C PRO A 78 7.88 -5.27 -3.17
N ALA A 79 6.87 -6.14 -3.28
CA ALA A 79 6.91 -7.49 -2.69
C ALA A 79 8.08 -8.35 -3.19
N ASN A 80 8.58 -8.07 -4.40
CA ASN A 80 9.63 -8.84 -5.06
C ASN A 80 11.06 -8.26 -4.90
N ALA A 81 11.28 -7.25 -4.04
CA ALA A 81 12.60 -6.60 -3.90
C ALA A 81 13.72 -7.50 -3.33
N GLN A 82 13.38 -8.59 -2.63
CA GLN A 82 14.36 -9.38 -1.87
C GLN A 82 15.24 -10.34 -2.70
N ALA A 83 15.08 -10.39 -4.04
CA ALA A 83 15.86 -11.30 -4.88
C ALA A 83 17.26 -10.78 -5.27
N LYS A 84 17.65 -9.54 -4.93
CA LYS A 84 18.89 -8.91 -5.49
C LYS A 84 20.00 -8.55 -4.50
N GLU A 85 19.81 -8.67 -3.19
CA GLU A 85 20.85 -8.28 -2.21
C GLU A 85 21.80 -9.42 -1.81
N SER A 86 21.55 -10.68 -2.22
CA SER A 86 22.45 -11.81 -1.91
C SER A 86 23.59 -12.03 -2.92
N GLN A 87 23.83 -11.10 -3.86
CA GLN A 87 24.86 -11.23 -4.91
C GLN A 87 25.77 -9.99 -5.06
N ARG A 88 25.99 -9.20 -4.01
CA ARG A 88 27.03 -8.16 -4.00
C ARG A 88 28.04 -8.36 -2.89
#